data_AF-A0A957F1H6-F1
#
_entry.id   AF-A0A957F1H6-F1
#
_cell.length_a   1.000
_cell.length_b   1.000
_cell.length_c   1.000
_cell.angle_alpha   90.00
_cell.angle_beta   90.00
_cell.angle_gamma   90.00
#
_symmetry.space_group_name_H-M   'P 1'
#
loop_
_entity.id
_entity.type
_entity.pdbx_description
1 polymer ?
#
loop_
_entity_poly.entity_id
_entity_poly.type
_entity_poly.pdbx_seq_one_letter_code
_entity_poly.pdbx_strand_id
1 'polypeptide(L)'
;MKKQWGFHILWSGAFVLLLAVALRAFAQPNTAPAGSDSQPDGLAEVVIPAQFQPGPEAVVGGPGSTEVYFTPQDENTSTTVIFLYNTGTTTATVGIETYLLDGSTYINTAVDVPGPGMVRIAGDAVSTVSGTWSNAILVNFTTSSTYAKLIVPAGVKAEAYVAWNGGATYDPLVEVETLPIRFSTDPATLFLPTIE
;
A
#
# COMPACT_ATOMS: atom_id res chain seq x y z
N MET A 1 -27.15 -3.83 -79.48
CA MET A 1 -26.59 -3.16 -78.29
C MET A 1 -27.17 -3.83 -77.05
N LYS A 2 -26.39 -4.68 -76.37
CA LYS A 2 -26.84 -5.48 -75.21
C LYS A 2 -26.49 -4.75 -73.91
N LYS A 3 -27.49 -4.46 -73.09
CA LYS A 3 -27.37 -3.87 -71.74
C LYS A 3 -26.80 -4.93 -70.77
N GLN A 4 -25.63 -4.68 -70.20
CA GLN A 4 -25.18 -5.36 -68.98
C GLN A 4 -25.66 -4.54 -67.78
N TRP A 5 -26.46 -5.15 -66.91
CA TRP A 5 -26.80 -4.62 -65.59
C TRP A 5 -25.84 -5.25 -64.59
N GLY A 6 -24.98 -4.41 -64.01
CA GLY A 6 -23.93 -4.79 -63.07
C GLY A 6 -24.50 -5.23 -61.73
N PHE A 7 -24.07 -6.41 -61.31
CA PHE A 7 -24.09 -6.91 -59.95
C PHE A 7 -23.35 -5.95 -59.01
N HIS A 8 -24.08 -5.14 -58.24
CA HIS A 8 -23.51 -4.33 -57.15
C HIS A 8 -24.41 -4.36 -55.90
N ILE A 9 -24.82 -5.53 -55.42
CA ILE A 9 -25.48 -5.67 -54.10
C ILE A 9 -25.00 -6.95 -53.41
N LEU A 10 -23.69 -7.14 -53.25
CA LEU A 10 -23.14 -8.26 -52.46
C LEU A 10 -21.84 -7.92 -51.70
N TRP A 11 -21.55 -6.63 -51.48
CA TRP A 11 -20.32 -6.20 -50.78
C TRP A 11 -20.55 -5.43 -49.48
N SER A 12 -21.77 -5.38 -48.96
CA SER A 12 -22.11 -4.66 -47.72
C SER A 12 -22.52 -5.57 -46.55
N GLY A 13 -22.73 -6.86 -46.77
CA GLY A 13 -23.12 -7.82 -45.71
C GLY A 13 -21.94 -8.39 -44.90
N ALA A 14 -20.75 -8.50 -45.48
CA ALA A 14 -19.61 -9.13 -44.82
C ALA A 14 -18.87 -8.18 -43.84
N PHE A 15 -19.00 -6.86 -44.00
CA PHE A 15 -18.30 -5.90 -43.15
C PHE A 15 -18.98 -5.67 -41.79
N VAL A 16 -20.31 -5.82 -41.72
CA VAL A 16 -21.07 -5.65 -40.46
C VAL A 16 -20.94 -6.87 -39.55
N LEU A 17 -20.78 -8.08 -40.11
CA LEU A 17 -20.58 -9.29 -39.30
C LEU A 17 -19.16 -9.39 -38.71
N LEU A 18 -18.14 -8.81 -39.37
CA LEU A 18 -16.77 -8.75 -38.84
C LEU A 18 -16.61 -7.70 -37.72
N LEU A 19 -17.43 -6.64 -37.72
CA LEU A 19 -17.39 -5.63 -36.66
C LEU A 19 -18.12 -6.09 -35.38
N ALA A 20 -19.13 -6.96 -35.50
CA ALA A 20 -19.83 -7.54 -34.33
C ALA A 20 -19.05 -8.67 -33.64
N VAL A 21 -18.11 -9.32 -34.34
CA VAL A 21 -17.21 -10.33 -33.76
C VAL A 21 -15.97 -9.68 -33.11
N ALA A 22 -15.53 -8.51 -33.60
CA ALA A 22 -14.42 -7.77 -33.00
C ALA A 22 -14.78 -7.07 -31.67
N LEU A 23 -16.06 -6.77 -31.41
CA LEU A 23 -16.47 -6.09 -30.16
C LEU A 23 -16.74 -7.03 -28.97
N ARG A 24 -16.64 -8.35 -29.12
CA ARG A 24 -16.83 -9.30 -28.01
C ARG A 24 -15.55 -9.78 -27.34
N ALA A 25 -14.39 -9.30 -27.77
CA ALA A 25 -13.09 -9.67 -27.19
C ALA A 25 -12.65 -8.79 -26.01
N PHE A 26 -13.43 -7.77 -25.62
CA PHE A 26 -13.06 -6.80 -24.56
C PHE A 26 -13.94 -6.84 -23.32
N ALA A 27 -14.50 -8.00 -22.96
CA ALA A 27 -15.16 -8.16 -21.68
C ALA A 27 -15.11 -9.62 -21.21
N GLN A 28 -13.90 -10.11 -20.90
CA GLN A 28 -13.81 -11.12 -19.85
C GLN A 28 -13.57 -10.38 -18.54
N PRO A 29 -14.45 -10.51 -17.52
CA PRO A 29 -14.03 -10.22 -16.17
C PRO A 29 -12.93 -11.22 -15.85
N ASN A 30 -11.69 -10.75 -15.72
CA ASN A 30 -10.65 -11.51 -15.05
C ASN A 30 -11.14 -11.75 -13.62
N THR A 31 -11.72 -12.92 -13.38
CA THR A 31 -11.88 -13.43 -12.03
C THR A 31 -10.48 -13.77 -11.54
N ALA A 32 -9.81 -12.78 -10.92
CA ALA A 32 -8.62 -13.06 -10.13
C ALA A 32 -8.99 -14.13 -9.09
N PRO A 33 -8.14 -15.15 -8.85
CA PRO A 33 -8.33 -16.04 -7.74
C PRO A 33 -8.42 -15.21 -6.45
N ALA A 34 -9.36 -15.55 -5.56
CA ALA A 34 -9.43 -14.92 -4.26
C ALA A 34 -8.09 -15.15 -3.54
N GLY A 35 -7.33 -14.07 -3.32
CA GLY A 35 -6.05 -14.10 -2.59
C GLY A 35 -4.83 -13.47 -3.25
N SER A 36 -4.93 -12.65 -4.31
CA SER A 36 -3.77 -11.85 -4.76
C SER A 36 -4.22 -10.67 -5.61
N ASP A 37 -4.52 -9.55 -4.95
CA ASP A 37 -4.90 -8.28 -5.59
C ASP A 37 -3.83 -7.22 -5.36
N SER A 38 -2.65 -7.40 -5.97
CA SER A 38 -1.70 -6.31 -6.26
C SER A 38 -0.50 -6.70 -7.12
N GLN A 39 -0.49 -7.87 -7.78
CA GLN A 39 0.57 -8.21 -8.75
C GLN A 39 -0.01 -8.81 -10.05
N PRO A 40 -0.23 -8.01 -11.10
CA PRO A 40 -0.68 -8.52 -12.39
C PRO A 40 0.41 -9.29 -13.16
N ASP A 41 1.66 -9.28 -12.70
CA ASP A 41 2.81 -9.92 -13.36
C ASP A 41 3.12 -11.34 -12.85
N GLY A 42 2.47 -11.79 -11.77
CA GLY A 42 2.67 -13.12 -11.19
C GLY A 42 4.08 -13.36 -10.63
N LEU A 43 4.89 -12.33 -10.39
CA LEU A 43 6.12 -12.49 -9.62
C LEU A 43 5.76 -12.85 -8.17
N ALA A 44 6.67 -13.46 -7.44
CA ALA A 44 6.45 -13.73 -6.03
C ALA A 44 6.24 -12.40 -5.30
N GLU A 45 5.16 -12.33 -4.52
CA GLU A 45 4.98 -11.31 -3.48
C GLU A 45 6.30 -11.17 -2.72
N VAL A 46 6.74 -9.93 -2.51
CA VAL A 46 8.02 -9.64 -1.84
C VAL A 46 8.09 -10.47 -0.56
N VAL A 47 9.07 -11.38 -0.50
CA VAL A 47 9.24 -12.25 0.67
C VAL A 47 9.59 -11.37 1.86
N ILE A 48 8.60 -11.13 2.71
CA ILE A 48 8.77 -10.34 3.93
C ILE A 48 9.77 -11.09 4.83
N PRO A 49 10.94 -10.48 5.14
CA PRO A 49 11.91 -11.09 6.04
C PRO A 49 11.27 -11.53 7.36
N ALA A 50 11.72 -12.64 7.93
CA ALA A 50 11.11 -13.25 9.12
C ALA A 50 10.98 -12.29 10.31
N GLN A 51 11.88 -11.32 10.46
CA GLN A 51 11.82 -10.31 11.52
C GLN A 51 10.65 -9.31 11.38
N PHE A 52 10.01 -9.24 10.21
CA PHE A 52 8.89 -8.33 9.93
C PHE A 52 7.55 -9.08 9.78
N GLN A 53 7.56 -10.40 9.92
CA GLN A 53 6.36 -11.23 10.01
C GLN A 53 5.67 -11.02 11.38
N PRO A 54 4.35 -11.19 11.49
CA PRO A 54 3.64 -11.09 12.77
C PRO A 54 4.23 -12.03 13.83
N GLY A 55 4.63 -11.46 14.96
CA GLY A 55 4.97 -12.20 16.17
C GLY A 55 3.71 -12.71 16.91
N PRO A 56 3.82 -13.79 17.70
CA PRO A 56 2.70 -14.35 18.45
C PRO A 56 2.27 -13.51 19.67
N GLU A 57 3.04 -12.50 20.06
CA GLU A 57 2.80 -11.68 21.25
C GLU A 57 2.51 -10.23 20.85
N ALA A 58 1.37 -9.68 21.27
CA ALA A 58 1.05 -8.26 21.06
C ALA A 58 2.17 -7.37 21.61
N VAL A 59 2.57 -6.33 20.86
CA VAL A 59 3.57 -5.40 21.38
C VAL A 59 2.92 -4.63 22.53
N VAL A 60 3.52 -4.68 23.71
CA VAL A 60 3.03 -3.92 24.87
C VAL A 60 3.86 -2.65 25.01
N GLY A 61 3.19 -1.50 24.98
CA GLY A 61 3.83 -0.21 25.17
C GLY A 61 4.47 -0.08 26.55
N GLY A 62 5.69 0.47 26.60
CA GLY A 62 6.31 0.86 27.87
C GLY A 62 5.58 2.03 28.56
N PRO A 63 5.93 2.36 29.81
CA PRO A 63 5.33 3.49 30.52
C PRO A 63 5.39 4.79 29.71
N GLY A 64 4.25 5.48 29.61
CA GLY A 64 4.14 6.74 28.85
C GLY A 64 4.03 6.57 27.34
N SER A 65 3.82 5.35 26.84
CA SER A 65 3.51 5.13 25.42
C SER A 65 2.12 5.65 25.07
N THR A 66 1.98 6.16 23.84
CA THR A 66 0.70 6.55 23.25
C THR A 66 0.40 5.61 22.09
N GLU A 67 -0.83 5.09 22.05
CA GLU A 67 -1.32 4.36 20.89
C GLU A 67 -1.93 5.35 19.90
N VAL A 68 -1.54 5.24 18.64
CA VAL A 68 -2.14 5.99 17.55
C VAL A 68 -2.55 5.07 16.42
N TYR A 69 -3.72 5.34 15.85
CA TYR A 69 -4.37 4.55 14.82
C TYR A 69 -4.36 5.31 13.50
N PHE A 70 -4.21 4.59 12.40
CA PHE A 70 -4.19 5.13 11.04
C PHE A 70 -4.61 4.07 10.02
N THR A 71 -4.93 4.48 8.80
CA THR A 71 -5.22 3.57 7.68
C THR A 71 -4.01 3.52 6.74
N PRO A 72 -3.26 2.41 6.67
CA PRO A 72 -2.23 2.27 5.64
C PRO A 72 -2.88 2.13 4.26
N GLN A 73 -2.17 2.58 3.23
CA GLN A 73 -2.42 2.24 1.83
C GLN A 73 -1.16 1.60 1.27
N ASP A 74 -1.30 0.39 0.74
CA ASP A 74 -0.17 -0.41 0.26
C ASP A 74 -0.64 -1.26 -0.92
N GLU A 75 -0.77 -0.57 -2.04
CA GLU A 75 -1.25 -1.05 -3.34
C GLU A 75 -0.09 -0.98 -4.32
N ASN A 76 -0.18 -1.66 -5.46
CA ASN A 76 0.86 -1.61 -6.51
C ASN A 76 1.22 -0.18 -7.01
N THR A 77 0.38 0.82 -6.76
CA THR A 77 0.62 2.22 -7.16
C THR A 77 0.61 3.20 -5.99
N SER A 78 0.61 2.71 -4.76
CA SER A 78 0.76 3.58 -3.59
C SER A 78 1.35 2.85 -2.41
N THR A 79 2.25 3.51 -1.70
CA THR A 79 2.84 2.96 -0.49
C THR A 79 2.65 3.87 0.71
N THR A 80 2.57 3.27 1.89
CA THR A 80 2.61 4.00 3.16
C THR A 80 4.04 4.22 3.59
N VAL A 81 4.37 5.47 3.90
CA VAL A 81 5.67 5.86 4.44
C VAL A 81 5.48 6.42 5.84
N ILE A 82 6.30 5.95 6.79
CA ILE A 82 6.29 6.42 8.17
C ILE A 82 7.69 6.88 8.56
N PHE A 83 7.77 8.04 9.20
CA PHE A 83 8.97 8.59 9.83
C PHE A 83 8.80 8.51 11.34
N LEU A 84 9.73 7.82 12.00
CA LEU A 84 9.79 7.73 13.45
C LEU A 84 11.01 8.51 13.93
N TYR A 85 10.77 9.58 14.70
CA TYR A 85 11.82 10.46 15.22
C TYR A 85 11.93 10.28 16.72
N ASN A 86 13.09 9.85 17.22
CA ASN A 86 13.35 9.76 18.64
C ASN A 86 14.15 10.99 19.10
N THR A 87 13.52 11.83 19.91
CA THR A 87 14.12 13.04 20.48
C THR A 87 14.85 12.77 21.80
N GLY A 88 14.78 11.55 22.32
CA GLY A 88 15.49 11.09 23.50
C GLY A 88 16.95 10.75 23.22
N THR A 89 17.65 10.32 24.28
CA THR A 89 19.08 9.93 24.24
C THR A 89 19.31 8.42 24.21
N THR A 90 18.25 7.62 24.33
CA THR A 90 18.30 6.15 24.32
C THR A 90 17.42 5.62 23.20
N THR A 91 17.79 4.46 22.65
CA THR A 91 16.93 3.74 21.71
C THR A 91 15.55 3.48 22.32
N ALA A 92 14.51 3.69 21.53
CA ALA A 92 13.12 3.42 21.90
C ALA A 92 12.51 2.46 20.87
N THR A 93 11.69 1.54 21.33
CA THR A 93 11.06 0.53 20.46
C THR A 93 9.61 0.91 20.17
N VAL A 94 9.27 1.12 18.91
CA VAL A 94 7.90 1.43 18.46
C VAL A 94 7.23 0.14 18.00
N GLY A 95 6.08 -0.19 18.59
CA GLY A 95 5.25 -1.30 18.13
C GLY A 95 4.43 -0.92 16.90
N ILE A 96 4.26 -1.87 15.97
CA ILE A 96 3.46 -1.73 14.76
C ILE A 96 2.56 -2.94 14.65
N GLU A 97 1.25 -2.69 14.68
CA GLU A 97 0.24 -3.71 14.48
C GLU A 97 -0.68 -3.32 13.31
N THR A 98 -1.09 -4.30 12.51
CA THR A 98 -2.17 -4.12 11.53
C THR A 98 -3.27 -5.13 11.75
N TYR A 99 -4.47 -4.78 11.28
CA TYR A 99 -5.65 -5.59 11.48
C TYR A 99 -6.41 -5.80 10.18
N LEU A 100 -6.92 -7.01 10.01
CA LEU A 100 -7.88 -7.35 8.96
C LEU A 100 -9.26 -6.76 9.30
N LEU A 101 -10.18 -6.83 8.34
CA LEU A 101 -11.54 -6.31 8.49
C LEU A 101 -12.32 -7.00 9.64
N ASP A 102 -11.98 -8.24 9.97
CA ASP A 102 -12.58 -8.98 11.09
C ASP A 102 -11.96 -8.63 12.46
N GLY A 103 -10.98 -7.73 12.49
CA GLY A 103 -10.27 -7.29 13.69
C GLY A 103 -9.12 -8.21 14.10
N SER A 104 -8.85 -9.29 13.38
CA SER A 104 -7.68 -10.14 13.64
C SER A 104 -6.38 -9.42 13.26
N THR A 105 -5.33 -9.65 14.04
CA THR A 105 -4.00 -9.07 13.78
C THR A 105 -3.37 -9.74 12.56
N TYR A 106 -2.90 -8.94 11.62
CA TYR A 106 -2.21 -9.40 10.42
C TYR A 106 -0.70 -9.20 10.53
N ILE A 107 -0.25 -8.00 10.89
CA ILE A 107 1.16 -7.71 11.18
C ILE A 107 1.28 -7.36 12.65
N ASN A 108 2.37 -7.81 13.26
CA ASN A 108 2.71 -7.52 14.64
C ASN A 108 4.25 -7.53 14.78
N THR A 109 4.84 -6.34 14.69
CA THR A 109 6.30 -6.17 14.67
C THR A 109 6.69 -4.94 15.48
N ALA A 110 7.99 -4.74 15.66
CA ALA A 110 8.53 -3.62 16.38
C ALA A 110 9.79 -3.07 15.69
N VAL A 111 9.95 -1.75 15.79
CA VAL A 111 11.08 -1.02 15.19
C VAL A 111 11.83 -0.28 16.27
N ASP A 112 13.13 -0.55 16.35
CA ASP A 112 14.05 0.19 17.22
C ASP A 112 14.44 1.52 16.57
N VAL A 113 14.16 2.62 17.26
CA VAL A 113 14.48 3.99 16.85
C VAL A 113 15.61 4.52 17.72
N PRO A 114 16.83 4.69 17.19
CA PRO A 114 17.98 5.15 17.97
C PRO A 114 17.75 6.58 18.49
N GLY A 115 18.20 6.87 19.70
CA GLY A 115 18.12 8.20 20.31
C GLY A 115 19.48 8.90 20.35
N PRO A 116 19.61 10.17 19.92
CA PRO A 116 18.71 10.87 19.01
C PRO A 116 18.82 10.30 17.59
N GLY A 117 17.72 10.24 16.86
CA GLY A 117 17.75 9.65 15.52
C GLY A 117 16.39 9.52 14.87
N MET A 118 16.40 8.96 13.66
CA MET A 118 15.21 8.73 12.86
C MET A 118 15.30 7.41 12.11
N VAL A 119 14.18 6.71 12.05
CA VAL A 119 13.97 5.54 11.19
C VAL A 119 12.85 5.85 10.20
N ARG A 120 13.00 5.36 8.98
CA ARG A 120 11.98 5.42 7.93
C ARG A 120 11.44 4.02 7.71
N ILE A 121 10.13 3.92 7.55
CA ILE A 121 9.44 2.70 7.18
C ILE A 121 8.73 2.97 5.84
N ALA A 122 8.77 1.99 4.94
CA ALA A 122 8.00 2.00 3.70
C ALA A 122 7.23 0.68 3.56
N GLY A 123 6.04 0.76 2.98
CA GLY A 123 5.23 -0.41 2.60
C GLY A 123 5.84 -1.20 1.45
N ASP A 124 6.38 -0.47 0.48
CA ASP A 124 7.03 -1.02 -0.71
C ASP A 124 8.55 -1.05 -0.58
N ALA A 125 9.17 -1.90 -1.40
CA ALA A 125 10.61 -1.85 -1.63
C ALA A 125 11.00 -0.43 -2.08
N VAL A 126 12.08 0.10 -1.51
CA VAL A 126 12.55 1.45 -1.84
C VAL A 126 13.62 1.36 -2.92
N SER A 127 13.42 1.98 -4.10
CA SER A 127 14.45 2.08 -5.13
C SER A 127 15.54 3.02 -4.64
N THR A 128 16.78 2.56 -4.76
CA THR A 128 17.94 3.27 -4.25
C THR A 128 18.39 4.36 -5.21
N VAL A 129 18.03 5.62 -4.93
CA VAL A 129 18.64 6.80 -5.56
C VAL A 129 19.16 7.82 -4.52
N SER A 130 18.86 7.63 -3.21
CA SER A 130 19.44 8.44 -2.12
C SER A 130 20.02 7.60 -0.98
N GLY A 131 21.25 7.92 -0.57
CA GLY A 131 21.90 7.31 0.60
C GLY A 131 21.16 7.57 1.93
N THR A 132 20.22 8.50 1.98
CA THR A 132 19.40 8.74 3.18
C THR A 132 18.30 7.69 3.39
N TRP A 133 18.00 6.87 2.38
CA TRP A 133 16.96 5.84 2.41
C TRP A 133 17.52 4.41 2.43
N SER A 134 18.85 4.25 2.45
CA SER A 134 19.50 2.93 2.42
C SER A 134 19.22 2.07 3.65
N ASN A 135 18.69 2.66 4.72
CA ASN A 135 18.32 2.00 5.97
C ASN A 135 16.80 2.06 6.24
N ALA A 136 15.99 2.32 5.21
CA ALA A 136 14.54 2.22 5.35
C ALA A 136 14.15 0.78 5.69
N ILE A 137 13.22 0.64 6.63
CA ILE A 137 12.66 -0.63 7.04
C ILE A 137 11.45 -0.91 6.15
N LEU A 138 11.40 -2.13 5.59
CA LEU A 138 10.24 -2.59 4.86
C LEU A 138 9.23 -3.17 5.85
N VAL A 139 8.03 -2.60 5.88
CA VAL A 139 6.86 -3.19 6.55
C VAL A 139 5.76 -3.25 5.50
N ASN A 140 5.65 -4.38 4.81
CA ASN A 140 4.61 -4.62 3.81
C ASN A 140 3.25 -4.64 4.53
N PHE A 141 2.53 -3.53 4.48
CA PHE A 141 1.22 -3.39 5.11
C PHE A 141 0.18 -4.22 4.36
N THR A 142 0.40 -4.53 3.07
CA THR A 142 -0.50 -5.24 2.16
C THR A 142 -1.85 -4.53 1.97
N THR A 143 -2.55 -4.89 0.89
CA THR A 143 -3.92 -4.44 0.63
C THR A 143 -4.95 -4.98 1.64
N SER A 144 -4.57 -5.95 2.46
CA SER A 144 -5.48 -6.59 3.42
C SER A 144 -5.54 -5.86 4.77
N SER A 145 -4.59 -4.97 5.07
CA SER A 145 -4.60 -4.19 6.31
C SER A 145 -5.66 -3.10 6.26
N THR A 146 -6.76 -3.29 6.99
CA THR A 146 -7.87 -2.33 7.03
C THR A 146 -7.53 -1.11 7.88
N TYR A 147 -6.82 -1.31 8.98
CA TYR A 147 -6.25 -0.24 9.80
C TYR A 147 -5.00 -0.74 10.53
N ALA A 148 -4.22 0.20 11.02
CA ALA A 148 -2.97 -0.03 11.73
C ALA A 148 -2.91 0.79 13.02
N LYS A 149 -2.06 0.32 13.94
CA LYS A 149 -1.79 0.93 15.23
C LYS A 149 -0.27 1.04 15.42
N LEU A 150 0.19 2.23 15.79
CA LEU A 150 1.52 2.43 16.35
C LEU A 150 1.43 2.54 17.87
N ILE A 151 2.34 1.86 18.56
CA ILE A 151 2.55 2.02 20.00
C ILE A 151 3.83 2.84 20.15
N VAL A 152 3.65 4.13 20.40
CA VAL A 152 4.72 5.14 20.33
C VAL A 152 5.21 5.49 21.74
N PRO A 153 6.44 5.13 22.14
CA PRO A 153 6.98 5.49 23.44
C PRO A 153 7.14 7.00 23.63
N ALA A 154 7.21 7.43 24.89
CA ALA A 154 7.55 8.81 25.22
C ALA A 154 8.88 9.24 24.57
N GLY A 155 8.89 10.43 23.95
CA GLY A 155 10.07 10.95 23.25
C GLY A 155 10.19 10.49 21.80
N VAL A 156 9.32 9.60 21.31
CA VAL A 156 9.19 9.30 19.88
C VAL A 156 8.05 10.10 19.25
N LYS A 157 8.25 10.59 18.04
CA LYS A 157 7.26 11.24 17.19
C LYS A 157 7.08 10.42 15.91
N ALA A 158 5.86 10.39 15.40
CA ALA A 158 5.52 9.71 14.15
C ALA A 158 4.89 10.70 13.18
N GLU A 159 5.36 10.68 11.94
CA GLU A 159 4.72 11.34 10.79
C GLU A 159 4.56 10.29 9.69
N ALA A 160 3.51 10.40 8.88
CA ALA A 160 3.30 9.46 7.81
C ALA A 160 2.57 10.11 6.63
N TYR A 161 2.79 9.54 5.46
CA TYR A 161 2.05 9.86 4.25
C TYR A 161 1.87 8.62 3.38
N VAL A 162 0.86 8.65 2.53
CA VAL A 162 0.79 7.78 1.35
C VAL A 162 1.52 8.48 0.23
N ALA A 163 2.37 7.75 -0.51
CA ALA A 163 2.98 8.20 -1.75
C ALA A 163 2.47 7.36 -2.91
N TRP A 164 2.02 8.00 -4.00
CA TRP A 164 1.65 7.30 -5.23
C TRP A 164 2.87 7.10 -6.12
N ASN A 165 3.27 5.84 -6.29
CA ASN A 165 4.37 5.41 -7.15
C ASN A 165 3.83 4.75 -8.43
N GLY A 166 4.62 4.81 -9.51
CA GLY A 166 4.23 4.23 -10.80
C GLY A 166 4.32 2.70 -10.89
N GLY A 167 4.47 1.99 -9.76
CA GLY A 167 4.65 0.54 -9.67
C GLY A 167 5.14 0.12 -8.27
N ALA A 168 5.40 -1.17 -8.07
CA ALA A 168 5.72 -1.83 -6.79
C ALA A 168 7.06 -1.43 -6.11
N THR A 169 7.63 -0.29 -6.46
CA THR A 169 8.87 0.21 -5.86
C THR A 169 8.76 1.70 -5.65
N TYR A 170 9.00 2.12 -4.40
CA TYR A 170 8.95 3.51 -4.01
C TYR A 170 10.27 4.21 -4.28
N ASP A 171 10.25 5.26 -5.11
CA ASP A 171 11.41 6.12 -5.33
C ASP A 171 11.23 7.45 -4.58
N PRO A 172 11.96 7.69 -3.49
CA PRO A 172 11.81 8.91 -2.70
C PRO A 172 12.44 10.14 -3.37
N LEU A 173 13.14 9.98 -4.51
CA LEU A 173 13.74 11.09 -5.25
C LEU A 173 12.91 11.54 -6.46
N VAL A 174 11.88 10.79 -6.81
CA VAL A 174 10.95 11.17 -7.87
C VAL A 174 9.79 11.94 -7.26
N GLU A 175 9.33 12.97 -7.97
CA GLU A 175 8.12 13.67 -7.59
C GLU A 175 6.94 12.71 -7.66
N VAL A 176 6.39 12.41 -6.49
CA VAL A 176 5.22 11.58 -6.29
C VAL A 176 4.16 12.41 -5.59
N GLU A 177 2.91 12.21 -5.97
CA GLU A 177 1.81 12.77 -5.19
C GLU A 177 1.85 12.14 -3.80
N THR A 178 1.62 12.96 -2.78
CA THR A 178 1.59 12.49 -1.38
C THR A 178 0.33 12.96 -0.67
N LEU A 179 -0.23 12.09 0.16
CA LEU A 179 -1.34 12.40 1.05
C LEU A 179 -0.90 12.20 2.50
N PRO A 180 -0.86 13.25 3.33
CA PRO A 180 -0.56 13.10 4.75
C PRO A 180 -1.55 12.16 5.43
N ILE A 181 -1.03 11.21 6.20
CA ILE A 181 -1.84 10.30 7.01
C ILE A 181 -2.20 11.00 8.31
N ARG A 182 -3.48 10.92 8.68
CA ARG A 182 -3.95 11.38 9.99
C ARG A 182 -3.82 10.25 10.99
N PHE A 183 -3.17 10.55 12.11
CA PHE A 183 -3.16 9.70 13.28
C PHE A 183 -4.30 10.09 14.23
N SER A 184 -4.93 9.10 14.84
CA SER A 184 -5.90 9.31 15.92
C SER A 184 -5.54 8.51 17.15
N THR A 185 -5.72 9.07 18.34
CA THR A 185 -5.66 8.31 19.61
C THR A 185 -6.99 7.62 19.93
N ASP A 186 -8.04 7.90 19.16
CA ASP A 186 -9.36 7.26 19.25
C ASP A 186 -9.70 6.60 17.90
N PRO A 187 -9.70 5.26 17.80
CA PRO A 187 -9.98 4.58 16.54
C PRO A 187 -11.36 4.91 15.98
N ALA A 188 -12.34 5.32 16.81
CA ALA A 188 -13.67 5.67 16.34
C ALA A 188 -13.70 6.96 15.49
N THR A 189 -12.72 7.86 15.66
CA THR A 189 -12.66 9.12 14.92
C THR A 189 -11.89 9.01 13.61
N LEU A 190 -11.22 7.88 13.35
CA LEU A 190 -10.48 7.63 12.11
C LEU A 190 -11.40 7.56 10.88
N PHE A 191 -12.64 7.08 11.07
CA PHE A 191 -13.60 6.80 9.99
C PHE A 191 -14.76 7.79 9.92
N LEU A 192 -14.83 8.76 10.83
CA LEU A 192 -15.89 9.74 10.83
C LEU A 192 -15.40 11.02 10.17
N PRO A 193 -16.15 11.58 9.19
CA PRO A 193 -15.87 12.94 8.75
C PRO A 193 -15.96 13.84 9.99
N THR A 194 -14.95 14.68 10.20
CA THR A 194 -15.05 15.77 11.16
C THR A 194 -16.09 16.73 10.62
N ILE A 195 -17.35 16.55 11.03
CA ILE A 195 -18.39 17.55 10.78
C ILE A 195 -18.19 18.61 11.87
N GLU A 196 -17.50 19.69 11.52
CA GLU A 196 -17.50 20.93 12.32
C GLU A 196 -18.82 21.68 12.17
#